data_AF-T0YY25-F1
#
_entry.id   AF-T0YY25-F1
#
_cell.length_a   1.000
_cell.length_b   1.000
_cell.length_c   1.000
_cell.angle_alpha   90.00
_cell.angle_beta   90.00
_cell.angle_gamma   90.00
#
_symmetry.space_group_name_H-M   'P 1'
#
loop_
_entity.id
_entity.type
_entity.pdbx_description
1 polymer ?
#
loop_
_entity_poly.entity_id
_entity_poly.type
_entity_poly.pdbx_seq_one_letter_code
_entity_poly.pdbx_strand_id
1 'polypeptide(L)'
;VDYVTVQAKLQEHGAVGVEVALLSSLQLNTPSAANAQHYAELVRDKAQQRRLIAVAGDIVDEAYVATDDVAGLIDEAERKINQIADNRSVDSVSTIQSLLLSEADILETRGETRGQFNGLETGYRSLDLILQGLQPNSMTIVGARPGTGKTAFALGILVHVGAVVRRPALYFSLEMSRQELAERILASTARIDSSKLRTGDLSDADWNRAHEA
;
A
#
# COMPACT_ATOMS: atom_id res chain seq x y z
N VAL A 1 -31.13 20.59 0.99
CA VAL A 1 -31.95 19.43 0.60
C VAL A 1 -32.94 19.19 1.73
N ASP A 2 -34.22 19.28 1.46
CA ASP A 2 -35.32 19.08 2.42
C ASP A 2 -36.35 18.07 1.86
N TYR A 3 -37.32 17.65 2.67
CA TYR A 3 -38.29 16.64 2.25
C TYR A 3 -39.15 17.07 1.05
N VAL A 4 -39.42 18.38 0.90
CA VAL A 4 -40.24 18.92 -0.20
C VAL A 4 -39.46 18.86 -1.53
N THR A 5 -38.21 19.29 -1.50
CA THR A 5 -37.30 19.26 -2.65
C THR A 5 -36.93 17.84 -3.06
N VAL A 6 -36.77 16.92 -2.10
CA VAL A 6 -36.56 15.48 -2.38
C VAL A 6 -37.81 14.86 -3.01
N GLN A 7 -39.01 15.17 -2.51
CA GLN A 7 -40.25 14.65 -3.08
C GLN A 7 -40.45 15.11 -4.53
N ALA A 8 -40.24 16.40 -4.81
CA ALA A 8 -40.37 16.94 -6.15
C ALA A 8 -39.43 16.21 -7.14
N LYS A 9 -38.19 15.93 -6.71
CA LYS A 9 -37.21 15.20 -7.53
C LYS A 9 -37.57 13.71 -7.71
N LEU A 10 -38.12 13.08 -6.68
CA LEU A 10 -38.61 11.69 -6.76
C LEU A 10 -39.76 11.54 -7.76
N GLN A 11 -40.69 12.51 -7.79
CA GLN A 11 -41.79 12.53 -8.75
C GLN A 11 -41.29 12.72 -10.19
N GLU A 12 -40.32 13.62 -10.40
CA GLU A 12 -39.68 13.83 -11.71
C GLU A 12 -39.00 12.56 -12.24
N HIS A 13 -38.41 11.74 -11.34
CA HIS A 13 -37.75 10.49 -11.68
C HIS A 13 -38.69 9.27 -11.72
N GLY A 14 -40.01 9.46 -11.59
CA GLY A 14 -41.00 8.39 -11.70
C GLY A 14 -41.06 7.44 -10.49
N ALA A 15 -40.52 7.82 -9.34
CA ALA A 15 -40.65 7.05 -8.10
C ALA A 15 -42.06 7.21 -7.52
N VAL A 16 -42.95 6.27 -7.86
CA VAL A 16 -44.34 6.25 -7.39
C VAL A 16 -44.40 5.55 -6.01
N GLY A 17 -45.13 6.14 -5.06
CA GLY A 17 -45.44 5.51 -3.76
C GLY A 17 -44.64 6.00 -2.55
N VAL A 18 -43.73 6.97 -2.71
CA VAL A 18 -43.06 7.61 -1.57
C VAL A 18 -43.92 8.76 -1.05
N GLU A 19 -44.60 8.53 0.08
CA GLU A 19 -45.43 9.55 0.72
C GLU A 19 -44.59 10.62 1.45
N VAL A 20 -45.09 11.86 1.47
CA VAL A 20 -44.49 12.97 2.24
C VAL A 20 -44.29 12.57 3.70
N ALA A 21 -45.28 11.88 4.26
CA ALA A 21 -45.28 11.43 5.65
C ALA A 21 -44.05 10.56 5.98
N LEU A 22 -43.63 9.69 5.05
CA LEU A 22 -42.43 8.86 5.22
C LEU A 22 -41.17 9.73 5.27
N LEU A 23 -41.01 10.68 4.34
CA LEU A 23 -39.85 11.57 4.30
C LEU A 23 -39.77 12.46 5.55
N SER A 24 -40.91 12.97 6.02
CA SER A 24 -41.00 13.71 7.28
C SER A 24 -40.64 12.83 8.48
N SER A 25 -41.07 11.56 8.50
CA SER A 25 -40.71 10.63 9.58
C SER A 25 -39.20 10.32 9.62
N LEU A 26 -38.53 10.21 8.46
CA LEU A 26 -37.07 10.01 8.39
C LEU A 26 -36.32 11.21 8.97
N GLN A 27 -36.80 12.42 8.69
CA GLN A 27 -36.23 13.64 9.24
C GLN A 27 -36.41 13.71 10.77
N LEU A 28 -37.59 13.34 11.28
CA LEU A 28 -37.90 13.38 12.72
C LEU A 28 -37.20 12.27 13.51
N ASN A 29 -36.95 11.11 12.90
CA ASN A 29 -36.29 9.96 13.53
C ASN A 29 -34.75 10.05 13.51
N THR A 30 -34.17 11.15 13.04
CA THR A 30 -32.72 11.35 13.03
C THR A 30 -32.31 12.14 14.27
N PRO A 31 -31.62 11.54 15.27
CA PRO A 31 -31.37 12.18 16.56
C PRO A 31 -30.50 13.45 16.46
N SER A 32 -29.56 13.47 15.52
CA SER A 32 -28.70 14.61 15.22
C SER A 32 -28.03 14.44 13.86
N ALA A 33 -27.98 15.51 13.08
CA ALA A 33 -27.20 15.55 11.83
C ALA A 33 -25.68 15.40 12.07
N ALA A 34 -25.20 15.69 13.29
CA ALA A 34 -23.78 15.54 13.63
C ALA A 34 -23.32 14.07 13.59
N ASN A 35 -24.24 13.11 13.77
CA ASN A 35 -23.95 11.67 13.75
C ASN A 35 -24.12 11.06 12.35
N ALA A 36 -24.41 11.86 11.32
CA ALA A 36 -24.67 11.35 9.97
C ALA A 36 -23.49 10.51 9.43
N GLN A 37 -22.25 10.94 9.69
CA GLN A 37 -21.06 10.19 9.31
C GLN A 37 -21.02 8.82 10.00
N HIS A 38 -21.27 8.76 11.30
CA HIS A 38 -21.28 7.51 12.05
C HIS A 38 -22.36 6.53 11.55
N TYR A 39 -23.57 7.03 11.26
CA TYR A 39 -24.62 6.18 10.69
C TYR A 39 -24.30 5.71 9.27
N ALA A 40 -23.67 6.56 8.45
CA ALA A 40 -23.20 6.17 7.12
C ALA A 40 -22.14 5.06 7.20
N GLU A 41 -21.22 5.15 8.16
CA GLU A 41 -20.25 4.08 8.44
C GLU A 41 -20.96 2.78 8.84
N LEU A 42 -21.93 2.82 9.76
CA LEU A 42 -22.69 1.63 10.16
C LEU A 42 -23.43 0.98 8.99
N VAL A 43 -24.11 1.77 8.15
CA VAL A 43 -24.80 1.27 6.96
C VAL A 43 -23.82 0.66 5.97
N ARG A 44 -22.67 1.31 5.75
CA ARG A 44 -21.60 0.81 4.88
C ARG A 44 -21.05 -0.52 5.39
N ASP A 45 -20.74 -0.63 6.67
CA ASP A 45 -20.18 -1.83 7.28
C ASP A 45 -21.17 -3.00 7.16
N LYS A 46 -22.47 -2.75 7.40
CA LYS A 46 -23.51 -3.76 7.20
C LYS A 46 -23.70 -4.14 5.73
N ALA A 47 -23.54 -3.20 4.79
CA ALA A 47 -23.58 -3.51 3.36
C ALA A 47 -22.38 -4.36 2.92
N GLN A 48 -21.18 -4.10 3.47
CA GLN A 48 -20.00 -4.94 3.24
C GLN A 48 -20.19 -6.35 3.79
N GLN A 49 -20.73 -6.49 5.00
CA GLN A 49 -21.07 -7.81 5.56
C GLN A 49 -22.02 -8.60 4.64
N ARG A 50 -23.08 -7.97 4.13
CA ARG A 50 -24.02 -8.61 3.20
C ARG A 50 -23.36 -9.03 1.88
N ARG A 51 -22.47 -8.20 1.32
CA ARG A 51 -21.72 -8.54 0.11
C ARG A 51 -20.78 -9.71 0.32
N LEU A 52 -20.09 -9.77 1.47
CA LEU A 52 -19.23 -10.89 1.82
C LEU A 52 -20.03 -12.20 1.92
N ILE A 53 -21.21 -12.17 2.53
CA ILE A 53 -22.10 -13.33 2.60
C ILE A 53 -22.50 -13.80 1.20
N ALA A 54 -22.87 -12.87 0.31
CA ALA A 54 -23.26 -13.21 -1.06
C ALA A 54 -22.11 -13.88 -1.84
N VAL A 55 -20.91 -13.26 -1.82
CA VAL A 55 -19.73 -13.81 -2.51
C VAL A 55 -19.30 -15.15 -1.93
N ALA A 56 -19.37 -15.32 -0.60
CA ALA A 56 -19.10 -16.60 0.02
C ALA A 56 -20.09 -17.69 -0.43
N GLY A 57 -21.38 -17.33 -0.60
CA GLY A 57 -22.38 -18.20 -1.20
C GLY A 57 -22.01 -18.63 -2.62
N ASP A 58 -21.66 -17.67 -3.47
CA ASP A 58 -21.26 -17.95 -4.87
C ASP A 58 -20.03 -18.87 -4.94
N ILE A 59 -19.03 -18.66 -4.09
CA ILE A 59 -17.83 -19.51 -4.02
C ILE A 59 -18.19 -20.93 -3.59
N VAL A 60 -19.10 -21.08 -2.62
CA VAL A 60 -19.58 -22.40 -2.18
C VAL A 60 -20.31 -23.10 -3.32
N ASP A 61 -21.20 -22.40 -4.02
CA ASP A 61 -21.94 -22.97 -5.14
C ASP A 61 -21.01 -23.41 -6.27
N GLU A 62 -19.99 -22.61 -6.61
CA GLU A 62 -18.97 -22.94 -7.60
C GLU A 62 -18.12 -24.14 -7.17
N ALA A 63 -17.77 -24.26 -5.89
CA ALA A 63 -16.99 -25.38 -5.38
C ALA A 63 -17.76 -26.72 -5.40
N TYR A 64 -19.10 -26.68 -5.38
CA TYR A 64 -19.93 -27.88 -5.54
C TYR A 64 -20.05 -28.33 -7.00
N VAL A 65 -19.84 -27.44 -7.96
CA VAL A 65 -19.83 -27.80 -9.39
C VAL A 65 -18.51 -28.50 -9.69
N ALA A 66 -18.57 -29.80 -9.99
CA ALA A 66 -17.39 -30.59 -10.31
C ALA A 66 -16.62 -29.98 -11.51
N THR A 67 -15.42 -29.46 -11.23
CA THR A 67 -14.47 -28.93 -12.21
C THR A 67 -13.12 -29.62 -12.01
N ASP A 68 -12.43 -29.94 -13.11
CA ASP A 68 -11.07 -30.49 -13.07
C ASP A 68 -10.01 -29.41 -12.81
N ASP A 69 -10.38 -28.12 -12.89
CA ASP A 69 -9.49 -26.96 -12.67
C ASP A 69 -9.71 -26.32 -11.29
N VAL A 70 -9.10 -26.92 -10.27
CA VAL A 70 -9.13 -26.41 -8.89
C VAL A 70 -8.32 -25.11 -8.76
N ALA A 71 -7.26 -24.95 -9.53
CA ALA A 71 -6.39 -23.77 -9.45
C ALA A 71 -7.13 -22.51 -9.94
N GLY A 72 -7.82 -22.60 -11.09
CA GLY A 72 -8.65 -21.52 -11.60
C GLY A 72 -9.80 -21.13 -10.65
N LEU A 73 -10.39 -22.10 -9.95
CA LEU A 73 -11.42 -21.84 -8.95
C LEU A 73 -10.89 -21.05 -7.75
N ILE A 74 -9.68 -21.35 -7.28
CA ILE A 74 -9.02 -20.60 -6.20
C ILE A 74 -8.73 -19.17 -6.66
N ASP A 75 -8.17 -18.98 -7.87
CA ASP A 75 -7.86 -17.66 -8.41
C ASP A 75 -9.12 -16.78 -8.57
N GLU A 76 -10.24 -17.37 -9.00
CA GLU A 76 -11.52 -16.66 -9.11
C GLU A 76 -12.08 -16.27 -7.74
N ALA A 77 -12.02 -17.18 -6.76
CA ALA A 77 -12.44 -16.90 -5.39
C ALA A 77 -11.62 -15.74 -4.77
N GLU A 78 -10.30 -15.73 -4.97
CA GLU A 78 -9.43 -14.65 -4.51
C GLU A 78 -9.80 -13.32 -5.16
N ARG A 79 -10.07 -13.32 -6.49
CA ARG A 79 -10.50 -12.12 -7.21
C ARG A 79 -11.82 -11.55 -6.67
N LYS A 80 -12.82 -12.42 -6.42
CA LYS A 80 -14.11 -12.00 -5.87
C LYS A 80 -13.99 -11.42 -4.46
N ILE A 81 -13.15 -12.00 -3.61
CA ILE A 81 -12.89 -11.47 -2.25
C ILE A 81 -12.21 -10.09 -2.34
N ASN A 82 -11.21 -9.94 -3.21
CA ASN A 82 -10.49 -8.68 -3.38
C ASN A 82 -11.41 -7.53 -3.88
N GLN A 83 -12.37 -7.81 -4.75
CA GLN A 83 -13.36 -6.81 -5.20
C GLN A 83 -14.22 -6.23 -4.05
N ILE A 84 -14.45 -6.99 -2.97
CA ILE A 84 -15.15 -6.48 -1.78
C ILE A 84 -14.30 -5.43 -1.07
N ALA A 85 -12.98 -5.59 -1.06
CA ALA A 85 -12.02 -4.66 -0.47
C ALA A 85 -11.86 -3.38 -1.32
N ASP A 86 -11.87 -3.52 -2.65
CA ASP A 86 -11.68 -2.42 -3.61
C ASP A 86 -12.85 -1.43 -3.69
N ASN A 87 -14.01 -1.75 -3.11
CA ASN A 87 -15.13 -0.82 -3.01
C ASN A 87 -14.93 0.25 -1.91
N ARG A 88 -13.70 0.41 -1.40
CA ARG A 88 -13.21 1.69 -0.90
C ARG A 88 -13.09 2.61 -2.12
N SER A 89 -14.18 3.29 -2.45
CA SER A 89 -14.19 4.35 -3.46
C SER A 89 -12.94 5.21 -3.29
N VAL A 90 -12.04 5.09 -4.26
CA VAL A 90 -10.90 5.98 -4.41
C VAL A 90 -11.48 7.38 -4.54
N ASP A 91 -11.05 8.27 -3.65
CA ASP A 91 -11.24 9.73 -3.71
C ASP A 91 -10.60 10.30 -4.99
N SER A 92 -11.11 9.95 -6.18
CA SER A 92 -10.46 10.27 -7.45
C SER A 92 -10.76 11.68 -7.95
N VAL A 93 -11.48 12.50 -7.18
CA VAL A 93 -11.76 13.90 -7.51
C VAL A 93 -11.61 14.78 -6.27
N SER A 94 -10.47 15.45 -6.17
CA SER A 94 -10.18 16.48 -5.17
C SER A 94 -10.15 17.85 -5.85
N THR A 95 -10.62 18.89 -5.16
CA THR A 95 -10.42 20.27 -5.64
C THR A 95 -8.96 20.69 -5.44
N ILE A 96 -8.46 21.62 -6.27
CA ILE A 96 -7.11 22.19 -6.07
C ILE A 96 -7.00 22.82 -4.68
N GLN A 97 -8.07 23.47 -4.20
CA GLN A 97 -8.09 24.09 -2.88
C GLN A 97 -7.91 23.07 -1.74
N SER A 98 -8.58 21.92 -1.81
CA SER A 98 -8.41 20.86 -0.80
C SER A 98 -7.01 20.26 -0.83
N LEU A 99 -6.40 20.12 -2.01
CA LEU A 99 -5.01 19.65 -2.14
C LEU A 99 -4.01 20.65 -1.55
N LEU A 100 -4.20 21.95 -1.83
CA LEU A 100 -3.32 23.01 -1.30
C LEU A 100 -3.40 23.11 0.22
N LEU A 101 -4.58 22.92 0.81
CA LEU A 101 -4.73 22.86 2.27
C LEU A 101 -4.01 21.65 2.86
N SER A 102 -4.17 20.46 2.27
CA SER A 102 -3.45 19.26 2.73
C SER A 102 -1.93 19.37 2.59
N GLU A 103 -1.43 20.04 1.55
CA GLU A 103 0.00 20.28 1.39
C GLU A 103 0.54 21.32 2.39
N ALA A 104 -0.26 22.31 2.77
CA ALA A 104 0.13 23.27 3.80
C ALA A 104 0.36 22.57 5.16
N ASP A 105 -0.52 21.64 5.54
CA ASP A 105 -0.38 20.83 6.76
C ASP A 105 0.89 19.96 6.72
N ILE A 106 1.19 19.34 5.57
CA ILE A 106 2.41 18.55 5.35
C ILE A 106 3.67 19.43 5.44
N LEU A 107 3.62 20.65 4.91
CA LEU A 107 4.73 21.60 4.99
C LEU A 107 5.00 22.08 6.41
N GLU A 108 3.96 22.24 7.22
CA GLU A 108 4.10 22.59 8.64
C GLU A 108 4.82 21.48 9.42
N THR A 109 4.43 20.22 9.22
CA THR A 109 5.12 19.06 9.83
C THR A 109 6.57 18.91 9.37
N ARG A 110 6.86 19.23 8.09
CA ARG A 110 8.25 19.28 7.58
C ARG A 110 9.07 20.39 8.22
N GLY A 111 8.44 21.53 8.52
CA GLY A 111 9.07 22.67 9.19
C GLY A 111 9.52 22.38 10.63
N GLU A 112 8.86 21.44 11.30
CA GLU A 112 9.20 20.98 12.66
C GLU A 112 10.39 20.01 12.67
N THR A 113 10.56 19.23 11.60
CA THR A 113 11.62 18.20 11.48
C THR A 113 12.89 18.76 10.82
N ARG A 114 13.39 19.89 11.34
CA ARG A 114 14.54 20.59 10.76
C ARG A 114 15.79 19.70 10.77
N GLY A 115 16.30 19.38 9.57
CA GLY A 115 17.59 18.73 9.37
C GLY A 115 17.55 17.23 9.05
N GLN A 116 16.36 16.63 8.94
CA GLN A 116 16.21 15.25 8.45
C GLN A 116 15.75 15.25 6.98
N PHE A 117 16.14 14.23 6.23
CA PHE A 117 15.64 14.06 4.87
C PHE A 117 14.14 13.73 4.90
N ASN A 118 13.36 14.38 4.03
CA ASN A 118 11.91 14.18 3.97
C ASN A 118 11.53 12.80 3.38
N GLY A 119 12.43 12.22 2.58
CA GLY A 119 12.28 10.91 1.96
C GLY A 119 13.06 9.80 2.68
N LEU A 120 12.93 8.58 2.19
CA LEU A 120 13.69 7.44 2.69
C LEU A 120 15.18 7.59 2.34
N GLU A 121 16.04 7.64 3.36
CA GLU A 121 17.49 7.78 3.17
C GLU A 121 18.08 6.59 2.41
N THR A 122 18.93 6.88 1.43
CA THR A 122 19.61 5.86 0.63
C THR A 122 20.87 5.32 1.30
N GLY A 123 21.40 6.04 2.29
CA GLY A 123 22.69 5.75 2.94
C GLY A 123 23.87 6.39 2.23
N TYR A 124 23.64 7.04 1.09
CA TYR A 124 24.63 7.83 0.38
C TYR A 124 24.36 9.31 0.61
N ARG A 125 24.98 9.90 1.63
CA ARG A 125 24.72 11.29 2.05
C ARG A 125 24.75 12.31 0.90
N SER A 126 25.70 12.19 -0.03
CA SER A 126 25.78 13.09 -1.18
C SER A 126 24.58 12.97 -2.12
N LEU A 127 24.06 11.76 -2.30
CA LEU A 127 22.85 11.49 -3.08
C LEU A 127 21.60 11.96 -2.32
N ASP A 128 21.52 11.69 -1.03
CA ASP A 128 20.40 12.10 -0.19
C ASP A 128 20.28 13.63 -0.12
N LEU A 129 21.39 14.37 -0.12
CA LEU A 129 21.38 15.83 -0.22
C LEU A 129 20.75 16.34 -1.52
N ILE A 130 20.94 15.63 -2.63
CA ILE A 130 20.39 15.99 -3.94
C ILE A 130 18.91 15.59 -4.03
N LEU A 131 18.57 14.38 -3.59
CA LEU A 131 17.22 13.82 -3.73
C LEU A 131 16.28 14.19 -2.58
N GLN A 132 16.84 14.65 -1.46
CA GLN A 132 16.16 14.75 -0.17
C GLN A 132 15.60 13.41 0.32
N GLY A 133 16.33 12.32 0.02
CA GLY A 133 15.89 10.94 0.17
C GLY A 133 14.92 10.48 -0.93
N LEU A 134 14.60 9.19 -0.97
CA LEU A 134 13.63 8.62 -1.90
C LEU A 134 12.21 9.00 -1.48
N GLN A 135 11.52 9.76 -2.33
CA GLN A 135 10.20 10.31 -2.01
C GLN A 135 9.10 9.25 -2.10
N PRO A 136 8.11 9.25 -1.18
CA PRO A 136 6.94 8.39 -1.30
C PRO A 136 6.14 8.71 -2.57
N ASN A 137 5.41 7.73 -3.08
CA ASN A 137 4.58 7.85 -4.30
C ASN A 137 5.36 8.23 -5.57
N SER A 138 6.68 7.99 -5.60
CA SER A 138 7.54 8.25 -6.77
C SER A 138 8.24 6.98 -7.27
N MET A 139 8.52 6.92 -8.57
CA MET A 139 9.27 5.83 -9.19
C MET A 139 10.69 6.30 -9.53
N THR A 140 11.70 5.76 -8.84
CA THR A 140 13.11 6.06 -9.09
C THR A 140 13.73 4.99 -9.98
N ILE A 141 14.24 5.40 -11.14
CA ILE A 141 14.88 4.51 -12.13
C ILE A 141 16.39 4.70 -12.10
N VAL A 142 17.13 3.61 -11.90
CA VAL A 142 18.60 3.59 -11.95
C VAL A 142 19.07 2.92 -13.25
N GLY A 143 19.52 3.74 -14.20
CA GLY A 143 20.13 3.27 -15.46
C GLY A 143 21.65 3.19 -15.35
N ALA A 144 22.24 2.06 -15.76
CA ALA A 144 23.69 1.89 -15.81
C ALA A 144 24.07 0.84 -16.87
N ARG A 145 25.33 0.84 -17.30
CA ARG A 145 25.86 -0.19 -18.22
C ARG A 145 26.11 -1.51 -17.46
N PRO A 146 26.12 -2.67 -18.14
CA PRO A 146 26.51 -3.93 -17.52
C PRO A 146 27.89 -3.83 -16.85
N GLY A 147 28.02 -4.42 -15.67
CA GLY A 147 29.27 -4.43 -14.91
C GLY A 147 29.62 -3.14 -14.15
N THR A 148 28.86 -2.05 -14.27
CA THR A 148 29.18 -0.79 -13.56
C THR A 148 28.65 -0.72 -12.13
N GLY A 149 28.14 -1.83 -11.58
CA GLY A 149 27.73 -1.91 -10.19
C GLY A 149 26.28 -1.51 -9.87
N LYS A 150 25.36 -1.51 -10.85
CA LYS A 150 23.92 -1.22 -10.60
C LYS A 150 23.33 -2.08 -9.48
N THR A 151 23.59 -3.38 -9.50
CA THR A 151 23.10 -4.32 -8.48
C THR A 151 23.72 -4.04 -7.12
N ALA A 152 25.03 -3.78 -7.07
CA ALA A 152 25.72 -3.45 -5.83
C ALA A 152 25.20 -2.14 -5.21
N PHE A 153 24.95 -1.12 -6.04
CA PHE A 153 24.35 0.14 -5.62
C PHE A 153 22.95 -0.07 -5.04
N ALA A 154 22.08 -0.80 -5.76
CA ALA A 154 20.71 -1.08 -5.30
C ALA A 154 20.69 -1.92 -4.00
N LEU A 155 21.58 -2.90 -3.88
CA LEU A 155 21.74 -3.69 -2.64
C LEU A 155 22.27 -2.84 -1.49
N GLY A 156 23.19 -1.90 -1.74
CA GLY A 156 23.68 -0.98 -0.72
C GLY A 156 22.55 -0.15 -0.10
N ILE A 157 21.65 0.38 -0.94
CA ILE A 157 20.44 1.07 -0.48
C ILE A 157 19.56 0.12 0.33
N LEU A 158 19.29 -1.09 -0.18
CA LEU A 158 18.46 -2.08 0.51
C LEU A 158 18.98 -2.41 1.91
N VAL A 159 20.30 -2.66 2.03
CA VAL A 159 20.95 -2.96 3.31
C VAL A 159 20.87 -1.77 4.25
N HIS A 160 21.09 -0.55 3.76
CA HIS A 160 20.94 0.65 4.59
C HIS A 160 19.51 0.80 5.12
N VAL A 161 18.51 0.65 4.26
CA VAL A 161 17.09 0.73 4.63
C VAL A 161 16.72 -0.33 5.67
N GLY A 162 17.20 -1.57 5.49
CA GLY A 162 16.91 -2.67 6.41
C GLY A 162 17.67 -2.58 7.74
N ALA A 163 18.96 -2.32 7.71
CA ALA A 163 19.83 -2.39 8.88
C ALA A 163 19.90 -1.08 9.69
N VAL A 164 19.90 0.07 9.00
CA VAL A 164 20.08 1.39 9.63
C VAL A 164 18.74 2.07 9.84
N VAL A 165 17.95 2.24 8.77
CA VAL A 165 16.63 2.89 8.85
C VAL A 165 15.59 1.98 9.54
N ARG A 166 15.85 0.66 9.57
CA ARG A 166 15.00 -0.38 10.17
C ARG A 166 13.59 -0.41 9.60
N ARG A 167 13.48 -0.30 8.27
CA ARG A 167 12.20 -0.45 7.55
C ARG A 167 12.19 -1.74 6.73
N PRO A 168 11.05 -2.46 6.67
CA PRO A 168 10.90 -3.59 5.78
C PRO A 168 11.12 -3.18 4.33
N ALA A 169 11.85 -3.99 3.58
CA ALA A 169 12.13 -3.76 2.17
C ALA A 169 12.09 -5.08 1.40
N LEU A 170 11.68 -5.01 0.13
CA LEU A 170 11.53 -6.15 -0.76
C LEU A 170 12.41 -5.95 -1.99
N TYR A 171 13.17 -6.99 -2.35
CA TYR A 171 14.07 -6.96 -3.50
C TYR A 171 13.69 -8.06 -4.50
N PHE A 172 13.34 -7.64 -5.71
CA PHE A 172 13.09 -8.55 -6.82
C PHE A 172 14.33 -8.62 -7.71
N SER A 173 14.78 -9.85 -7.97
CA SER A 173 15.93 -10.12 -8.84
C SER A 173 15.53 -11.07 -9.95
N LEU A 174 15.85 -10.66 -11.18
CA LEU A 174 15.60 -11.45 -12.39
C LEU A 174 16.90 -12.01 -13.00
N GLU A 175 18.05 -11.56 -12.53
CA GLU A 175 19.37 -11.94 -13.07
C GLU A 175 20.13 -12.85 -12.10
N MET A 176 20.09 -12.52 -10.81
CA MET A 176 20.83 -13.23 -9.76
C MET A 176 19.91 -14.07 -8.88
N SER A 177 20.40 -15.22 -8.47
CA SER A 177 19.74 -16.10 -7.50
C SER A 177 19.68 -15.47 -6.11
N ARG A 178 18.79 -15.99 -5.25
CA ARG A 178 18.66 -15.54 -3.85
C ARG A 178 19.95 -15.74 -3.07
N GLN A 179 20.65 -16.86 -3.29
CA GLN A 179 21.90 -17.20 -2.64
C GLN A 179 23.02 -16.21 -3.01
N GLU A 180 23.18 -15.88 -4.29
CA GLU A 180 24.21 -14.93 -4.72
C GLU A 180 23.98 -13.51 -4.18
N LEU A 181 22.72 -13.09 -4.01
CA LEU A 181 22.40 -11.82 -3.38
C LEU A 181 22.70 -11.86 -1.88
N ALA A 182 22.35 -12.94 -1.19
CA ALA A 182 22.65 -13.12 0.23
C ALA A 182 24.17 -13.09 0.49
N GLU A 183 24.97 -13.78 -0.33
CA GLU A 183 26.43 -13.73 -0.26
C GLU A 183 26.97 -12.30 -0.43
N ARG A 184 26.42 -11.53 -1.37
CA ARG A 184 26.83 -10.13 -1.58
C ARG A 184 26.46 -9.23 -0.41
N ILE A 185 25.28 -9.41 0.17
CA ILE A 185 24.85 -8.68 1.37
C ILE A 185 25.79 -9.01 2.53
N LEU A 186 26.03 -10.29 2.79
CA LEU A 186 26.94 -10.75 3.85
C LEU A 186 28.36 -10.21 3.64
N ALA A 187 28.90 -10.31 2.42
CA ALA A 187 30.21 -9.75 2.07
C ALA A 187 30.30 -8.26 2.39
N SER A 188 29.26 -7.49 2.02
CA SER A 188 29.20 -6.05 2.22
C SER A 188 29.09 -5.67 3.70
N THR A 189 28.28 -6.39 4.47
CA THR A 189 28.04 -6.09 5.89
C THR A 189 29.25 -6.51 6.75
N ALA A 190 29.76 -7.72 6.55
CA ALA A 190 30.90 -8.27 7.30
C ALA A 190 32.27 -7.71 6.82
N ARG A 191 32.28 -6.94 5.72
CA ARG A 191 33.49 -6.43 5.06
C ARG A 191 34.50 -7.53 4.72
N ILE A 192 34.00 -8.60 4.11
CA ILE A 192 34.78 -9.76 3.67
C ILE A 192 34.89 -9.71 2.14
N ASP A 193 36.06 -10.08 1.62
CA ASP A 193 36.25 -10.18 0.18
C ASP A 193 35.30 -11.23 -0.44
N SER A 194 34.57 -10.82 -1.47
CA SER A 194 33.61 -11.69 -2.17
C SER A 194 34.26 -12.93 -2.82
N SER A 195 35.54 -12.86 -3.17
CA SER A 195 36.28 -14.00 -3.70
C SER A 195 36.52 -15.05 -2.62
N LYS A 196 36.88 -14.64 -1.40
CA LYS A 196 37.06 -15.54 -0.25
C LYS A 196 35.78 -16.24 0.16
N LEU A 197 34.66 -15.53 0.16
CA LEU A 197 33.35 -16.13 0.42
C LEU A 197 32.99 -17.17 -0.65
N ARG A 198 33.33 -16.91 -1.92
CA ARG A 198 33.07 -17.84 -3.02
C ARG A 198 33.98 -19.06 -3.01
N THR A 199 35.26 -18.90 -2.64
CA THR A 199 36.23 -20.00 -2.58
C THR A 199 36.18 -20.77 -1.28
N GLY A 200 35.54 -20.22 -0.24
CA GLY A 200 35.53 -20.79 1.11
C GLY A 200 36.83 -20.57 1.88
N ASP A 201 37.77 -19.80 1.35
CA ASP A 201 39.07 -19.49 1.97
C ASP A 201 38.94 -18.34 2.99
N LEU A 202 38.20 -18.62 4.06
CA LEU A 202 37.90 -17.68 5.14
C LEU A 202 38.81 -17.96 6.32
N SER A 203 39.49 -16.91 6.80
CA SER A 203 40.22 -16.98 8.06
C SER A 203 39.25 -17.03 9.25
N ASP A 204 39.72 -17.45 10.42
CA ASP A 204 38.90 -17.43 11.65
C ASP A 204 38.35 -16.03 11.96
N ALA A 205 39.11 -14.98 11.63
CA ALA A 205 38.66 -13.59 11.76
C ALA A 205 37.55 -13.23 10.75
N ASP A 206 37.56 -13.81 9.56
CA ASP A 206 36.48 -13.66 8.57
C ASP A 206 35.21 -14.37 9.05
N TRP A 207 35.35 -15.58 9.61
CA TRP A 207 34.23 -16.32 10.19
C TRP A 207 33.57 -15.59 11.37
N ASN A 208 34.36 -14.98 12.26
CA ASN A 208 33.82 -14.18 13.37
C ASN A 208 33.03 -12.98 12.85
N ARG A 209 33.56 -12.25 11.86
CA ARG A 209 32.86 -11.12 11.25
C ARG A 209 31.57 -11.53 10.53
N ALA A 210 31.53 -12.72 9.93
CA ALA A 210 30.33 -13.23 9.28
C ALA A 210 29.24 -13.65 10.28
N HIS A 211 29.60 -14.08 11.50
CA HIS A 211 28.64 -14.41 12.57
C HIS A 211 28.06 -13.18 13.26
N GLU A 212 28.82 -12.08 13.34
CA GLU A 212 28.40 -10.83 13.98
C GLU A 212 27.55 -9.92 13.08
N ALA A 213 27.60 -10.13 11.76
CA ALA A 213 26.91 -9.35 10.73
C ALA A 213 25.44 -9.76 10.54
#